data_AF-A0A3R7Q1W1-F1
#
_entry.id   AF-A0A3R7Q1W1-F1
#
_cell.length_a   1.000
_cell.length_b   1.000
_cell.length_c   1.000
_cell.angle_alpha   90.00
_cell.angle_beta   90.00
_cell.angle_gamma   90.00
#
_symmetry.space_group_name_H-M   'P 1'
#
loop_
_entity.id
_entity.type
_entity.pdbx_description
1 polymer ?
#
loop_
_entity_poly.entity_id
_entity_poly.type
_entity_poly.pdbx_seq_one_letter_code
_entity_poly.pdbx_strand_id
1 'polypeptide(L)'
;NMLCLEMGRPGEGRTQPEHVRQDAPLTAEDESLYVPNYSGSRVFEGGSKGPRTIKMIVTLPPYEMLDGFADLFGWDGVKTYLDLADSGLQQQLDLANQYLPDPKQQIKQDGSLMVCEPDRADRLKQEYEFLQKLECPCEWWEEERVVDAHGSAAGYIAGIWFPQDARIDSVTYAKVLLDAAVDSGSVTLRQQCSPVVDVENANSGDYVEIRLADGEAIHSSQVIIATGGMYMDKILAGLLTPRYSYLAALPHRDPGPLGGMQAPNSANFFTLGFSHDWCVTDNFVRISGEDHYSGLKSPRSKQRCGRLAQWGWTKYPYLEFGADYPATYGIYSETPDFMPLVGKTTQNSGICYMVGCNAWGQASLSAAASLAPALLGYRDLSEAEKQTADLLSIRRFSARSTTPSS
;
A
#
# COMPACT_ATOMS: atom_id res chain seq x y z
N ASN A 1 -25.52 -11.88 -4.40
CA ASN A 1 -24.53 -12.94 -4.22
C ASN A 1 -23.33 -12.59 -5.10
N MET A 2 -22.15 -12.41 -4.52
CA MET A 2 -20.93 -11.98 -5.24
C MET A 2 -19.97 -13.16 -5.40
N LEU A 3 -19.34 -13.30 -6.55
CA LEU A 3 -18.23 -14.25 -6.75
C LEU A 3 -16.90 -13.51 -6.58
N CYS A 4 -16.07 -13.95 -5.65
CA CYS A 4 -14.70 -13.46 -5.48
C CYS A 4 -13.71 -14.48 -6.08
N LEU A 5 -12.89 -14.00 -7.02
CA LEU A 5 -11.83 -14.78 -7.64
C LEU A 5 -10.49 -14.43 -6.97
N GLU A 6 -9.91 -15.39 -6.25
CA GLU A 6 -8.60 -15.27 -5.63
C GLU A 6 -7.63 -16.22 -6.33
N MET A 7 -6.66 -15.66 -7.04
CA MET A 7 -5.68 -16.41 -7.83
C MET A 7 -4.78 -17.29 -6.95
N GLY A 8 -4.62 -16.94 -5.68
CA GLY A 8 -3.83 -17.68 -4.70
C GLY A 8 -4.62 -18.01 -3.44
N ARG A 9 -4.09 -17.60 -2.28
CA ARG A 9 -4.83 -17.64 -1.01
C ARG A 9 -5.01 -16.20 -0.49
N PRO A 10 -6.13 -15.91 0.20
CA PRO A 10 -6.37 -14.58 0.77
C PRO A 10 -5.21 -14.14 1.66
N GLY A 11 -4.72 -12.92 1.41
CA GLY A 11 -3.58 -12.35 2.14
C GLY A 11 -2.20 -12.90 1.74
N GLU A 12 -2.11 -14.01 1.01
CA GLU A 12 -0.84 -14.62 0.60
C GLU A 12 -0.53 -14.47 -0.88
N GLY A 13 -1.56 -14.45 -1.75
CA GLY A 13 -1.38 -14.58 -3.20
C GLY A 13 -0.89 -15.97 -3.60
N ARG A 14 -0.22 -16.09 -4.75
CA ARG A 14 0.46 -17.33 -5.15
C ARG A 14 1.84 -17.38 -4.53
N THR A 15 2.30 -18.58 -4.19
CA THR A 15 3.56 -18.81 -3.46
C THR A 15 4.52 -19.71 -4.20
N GLN A 16 4.11 -20.24 -5.35
CA GLN A 16 4.93 -21.11 -6.18
C GLN A 16 5.96 -20.27 -6.96
N PRO A 17 7.27 -20.55 -6.82
CA PRO A 17 8.27 -19.92 -7.66
C PRO A 17 8.15 -20.39 -9.11
N GLU A 18 8.38 -19.46 -10.03
CA GLU A 18 8.40 -19.68 -11.48
C GLU A 18 9.75 -19.25 -12.05
N HIS A 19 10.21 -19.98 -13.07
CA HIS A 19 11.37 -19.56 -13.83
C HIS A 19 10.99 -18.42 -14.77
N VAL A 20 11.86 -17.41 -14.89
CA VAL A 20 11.71 -16.40 -15.94
C VAL A 20 11.70 -17.12 -17.30
N ARG A 21 10.82 -16.67 -18.21
CA ARG A 21 10.77 -17.19 -19.57
C ARG A 21 12.13 -17.04 -20.27
N GLN A 22 12.54 -18.05 -21.02
CA GLN A 22 13.87 -18.12 -21.65
C GLN A 22 14.13 -16.99 -22.66
N ASP A 23 13.07 -16.38 -23.20
CA ASP A 23 13.11 -15.29 -24.17
C ASP A 23 13.12 -13.90 -23.51
N ALA A 24 12.95 -13.81 -22.19
CA ALA A 24 13.01 -12.54 -21.49
C ALA A 24 14.46 -12.04 -21.39
N PRO A 25 14.75 -10.78 -21.75
CA PRO A 25 16.08 -10.22 -21.62
C PRO A 25 16.42 -10.04 -20.13
N LEU A 26 17.22 -10.96 -19.59
CA LEU A 26 17.76 -10.89 -18.24
C LEU A 26 19.16 -10.26 -18.24
N THR A 27 19.39 -9.39 -17.27
CA THR A 27 20.72 -8.92 -16.88
C THR A 27 21.29 -9.83 -15.79
N ALA A 28 22.61 -9.75 -15.52
CA ALA A 28 23.27 -10.60 -14.52
C ALA A 28 22.74 -10.39 -13.08
N GLU A 29 22.03 -9.29 -12.83
CA GLU A 29 21.46 -8.95 -11.52
C GLU A 29 20.01 -9.44 -11.36
N ASP A 30 19.39 -9.92 -12.43
CA ASP A 30 18.00 -10.36 -12.45
C ASP A 30 17.87 -11.80 -11.92
N GLU A 31 16.80 -12.07 -11.17
CA GLU A 31 16.56 -13.37 -10.54
C GLU A 31 15.90 -14.33 -11.55
N SER A 32 16.51 -15.50 -11.77
CA SER A 32 16.02 -16.50 -12.73
C SER A 32 14.89 -17.38 -12.19
N LEU A 33 14.62 -17.32 -10.89
CA LEU A 33 13.56 -18.04 -10.19
C LEU A 33 12.95 -17.10 -9.14
N TYR A 34 11.66 -16.81 -9.23
CA TYR A 34 10.97 -15.88 -8.34
C TYR A 34 9.47 -16.17 -8.27
N VAL A 35 8.75 -15.60 -7.31
CA VAL A 35 7.29 -15.67 -7.23
C VAL A 35 6.69 -14.45 -7.95
N PRO A 36 6.04 -14.60 -9.12
CA PRO A 36 5.59 -13.46 -9.93
C PRO A 36 4.31 -12.80 -9.43
N ASN A 37 3.49 -13.53 -8.66
CA ASN A 37 2.19 -13.06 -8.20
C ASN A 37 2.15 -12.97 -6.67
N TYR A 38 3.22 -12.41 -6.12
CA TYR A 38 3.45 -12.36 -4.68
C TYR A 38 2.73 -11.14 -4.08
N SER A 39 1.74 -11.39 -3.23
CA SER A 39 0.83 -10.34 -2.74
C SER A 39 1.55 -9.31 -1.89
N GLY A 40 1.31 -8.02 -2.15
CA GLY A 40 1.75 -6.93 -1.29
C GLY A 40 1.09 -6.91 0.10
N SER A 41 0.10 -7.77 0.35
CA SER A 41 -0.44 -8.05 1.70
C SER A 41 0.37 -9.11 2.44
N ARG A 42 1.15 -9.95 1.71
CA ARG A 42 1.99 -10.98 2.29
C ARG A 42 3.29 -10.37 2.78
N VAL A 43 3.41 -10.35 4.09
CA VAL A 43 4.61 -9.88 4.79
C VAL A 43 5.36 -11.09 5.36
N PHE A 44 6.10 -10.91 6.46
CA PHE A 44 6.81 -11.99 7.12
C PHE A 44 5.86 -13.01 7.79
N GLU A 45 6.37 -14.20 8.12
CA GLU A 45 5.56 -15.30 8.64
C GLU A 45 5.30 -15.24 10.16
N GLY A 46 6.07 -14.42 10.91
CA GLY A 46 6.04 -14.37 12.37
C GLY A 46 7.22 -15.09 13.03
N GLY A 47 7.45 -14.78 14.32
CA GLY A 47 8.46 -15.44 15.14
C GLY A 47 9.88 -15.24 14.59
N SER A 48 10.65 -16.33 14.46
CA SER A 48 12.02 -16.28 13.95
C SER A 48 12.12 -15.89 12.47
N LYS A 49 10.99 -15.79 11.76
CA LYS A 49 10.92 -15.44 10.34
C LYS A 49 10.51 -13.98 10.10
N GLY A 50 10.55 -13.15 11.15
CA GLY A 50 10.26 -11.71 11.07
C GLY A 50 8.83 -11.35 11.51
N PRO A 51 8.53 -10.04 11.65
CA PRO A 51 7.29 -9.55 12.26
C PRO A 51 6.10 -9.53 11.30
N ARG A 52 4.89 -9.86 11.79
CA ARG A 52 3.66 -9.85 10.96
C ARG A 52 2.93 -8.52 10.95
N THR A 53 2.90 -7.82 12.08
CA THR A 53 2.10 -6.60 12.26
C THR A 53 2.86 -5.36 11.76
N ILE A 54 3.08 -5.29 10.45
CA ILE A 54 3.95 -4.27 9.84
C ILE A 54 3.26 -3.39 8.81
N LYS A 55 2.09 -3.78 8.30
CA LYS A 55 1.48 -3.06 7.19
C LYS A 55 0.89 -1.76 7.71
N MET A 56 1.38 -0.65 7.17
CA MET A 56 1.02 0.68 7.65
C MET A 56 -0.36 1.11 7.18
N ILE A 57 -1.07 1.84 8.03
CA ILE A 57 -2.31 2.55 7.75
C ILE A 57 -2.00 4.01 8.03
N VAL A 58 -1.51 4.72 7.00
CA VAL A 58 -1.07 6.12 7.09
C VAL A 58 -2.10 7.04 6.47
N THR A 59 -2.29 8.23 7.05
CA THR A 59 -3.29 9.19 6.56
C THR A 59 -2.74 10.22 5.56
N LEU A 60 -1.44 10.23 5.29
CA LEU A 60 -0.83 11.19 4.37
C LEU A 60 -1.03 10.81 2.88
N PRO A 61 -1.11 11.82 1.99
CA PRO A 61 -1.08 11.58 0.56
C PRO A 61 0.19 10.87 0.12
N PRO A 62 0.11 9.97 -0.87
CA PRO A 62 1.26 9.23 -1.35
C PRO A 62 2.09 10.06 -2.35
N TYR A 63 2.53 11.23 -1.92
CA TYR A 63 3.34 12.12 -2.72
C TYR A 63 4.61 12.49 -1.96
N GLU A 64 5.66 12.88 -2.67
CA GLU A 64 6.92 13.29 -2.04
C GLU A 64 6.70 14.48 -1.08
N MET A 65 5.75 15.36 -1.42
CA MET A 65 5.46 16.63 -0.77
C MET A 65 4.00 17.09 -0.96
N LEU A 66 3.43 17.81 0.01
CA LEU A 66 2.03 18.26 -0.10
C LEU A 66 1.77 19.32 -1.16
N ASP A 67 2.70 20.25 -1.40
CA ASP A 67 2.54 21.29 -2.43
C ASP A 67 2.53 20.69 -3.85
N GLY A 68 3.36 19.69 -4.13
CA GLY A 68 3.33 18.98 -5.40
C GLY A 68 2.02 18.19 -5.61
N PHE A 69 1.41 17.69 -4.54
CA PHE A 69 0.06 17.13 -4.60
C PHE A 69 -1.00 18.23 -4.84
N ALA A 70 -0.87 19.38 -4.16
CA ALA A 70 -1.74 20.53 -4.34
C ALA A 70 -1.64 21.13 -5.76
N ASP A 71 -0.50 21.06 -6.43
CA ASP A 71 -0.35 21.49 -7.83
C ASP A 71 -1.22 20.63 -8.78
N LEU A 72 -1.47 19.37 -8.43
CA LEU A 72 -2.28 18.44 -9.24
C LEU A 72 -3.77 18.49 -8.89
N PHE A 73 -4.10 18.66 -7.60
CA PHE A 73 -5.45 18.48 -7.07
C PHE A 73 -6.02 19.70 -6.34
N GLY A 74 -5.25 20.77 -6.20
CA GLY A 74 -5.56 21.91 -5.34
C GLY A 74 -5.47 21.56 -3.85
N TRP A 75 -5.44 22.60 -3.01
CA TRP A 75 -5.46 22.43 -1.54
C TRP A 75 -6.76 21.78 -1.04
N ASP A 76 -7.89 22.01 -1.71
CA ASP A 76 -9.15 21.32 -1.42
C ASP A 76 -9.03 19.81 -1.70
N GLY A 77 -8.29 19.42 -2.75
CA GLY A 77 -7.97 18.02 -3.05
C GLY A 77 -7.07 17.39 -1.99
N VAL A 78 -6.08 18.13 -1.47
CA VAL A 78 -5.26 17.68 -0.33
C VAL A 78 -6.14 17.42 0.89
N LYS A 79 -7.01 18.38 1.26
CA LYS A 79 -7.92 18.24 2.41
C LYS A 79 -8.85 17.04 2.24
N THR A 80 -9.45 16.91 1.06
CA THR A 80 -10.33 15.78 0.71
C THR A 80 -9.60 14.44 0.84
N TYR A 81 -8.32 14.37 0.44
CA TYR A 81 -7.52 13.15 0.63
C TYR A 81 -7.29 12.84 2.12
N LEU A 82 -6.92 13.84 2.92
CA LEU A 82 -6.67 13.64 4.35
C LEU A 82 -7.93 13.10 5.06
N ASP A 83 -9.09 13.69 4.77
CA ASP A 83 -10.38 13.25 5.33
C ASP A 83 -10.77 11.85 4.86
N LEU A 84 -10.50 11.54 3.59
CA LEU A 84 -10.69 10.22 3.01
C LEU A 84 -9.83 9.18 3.72
N ALA A 85 -8.55 9.47 3.90
CA ALA A 85 -7.60 8.53 4.49
C ALA A 85 -7.90 8.32 5.99
N ASP A 86 -8.30 9.36 6.72
CA ASP A 86 -8.75 9.24 8.11
C ASP A 86 -10.01 8.35 8.23
N SER A 87 -11.01 8.57 7.38
CA SER A 87 -12.19 7.70 7.30
C SER A 87 -11.82 6.25 6.99
N GLY A 88 -10.89 6.04 6.06
CA GLY A 88 -10.40 4.72 5.69
C GLY A 88 -9.62 4.01 6.80
N LEU A 89 -8.80 4.76 7.54
CA LEU A 89 -8.12 4.29 8.75
C LEU A 89 -9.16 3.81 9.78
N GLN A 90 -10.16 4.63 10.10
CA GLN A 90 -11.17 4.26 11.08
C GLN A 90 -11.98 3.03 10.67
N GLN A 91 -12.43 2.97 9.41
CA GLN A 91 -13.12 1.79 8.87
C GLN A 91 -12.27 0.52 9.00
N GLN A 92 -10.98 0.63 8.69
CA GLN A 92 -10.07 -0.51 8.79
C GLN A 92 -9.90 -0.96 10.25
N LEU A 93 -9.73 -0.02 11.18
CA LEU A 93 -9.63 -0.32 12.61
C LEU A 93 -10.92 -0.92 13.17
N ASP A 94 -12.09 -0.42 12.78
CA ASP A 94 -13.38 -0.96 13.21
C ASP A 94 -13.56 -2.41 12.77
N LEU A 95 -13.31 -2.68 11.49
CA LEU A 95 -13.36 -4.04 10.94
C LEU A 95 -12.31 -4.95 11.59
N ALA A 96 -11.11 -4.43 11.85
CA ALA A 96 -10.04 -5.19 12.47
C ALA A 96 -10.40 -5.58 13.91
N ASN A 97 -10.96 -4.64 14.70
CA ASN A 97 -11.44 -4.91 16.05
C ASN A 97 -12.61 -5.89 16.09
N GLN A 98 -13.44 -5.92 15.04
CA GLN A 98 -14.57 -6.82 14.94
C GLN A 98 -14.18 -8.24 14.54
N TYR A 99 -13.26 -8.41 13.59
CA TYR A 99 -13.03 -9.69 12.92
C TYR A 99 -11.66 -10.33 13.19
N LEU A 100 -10.65 -9.58 13.62
CA LEU A 100 -9.37 -10.20 13.97
C LEU A 100 -9.52 -11.07 15.23
N PRO A 101 -8.85 -12.23 15.29
CA PRO A 101 -8.92 -13.11 16.45
C PRO A 101 -8.24 -12.52 17.70
N ASP A 102 -7.20 -11.71 17.52
CA ASP A 102 -6.54 -10.98 18.61
C ASP A 102 -6.15 -9.55 18.18
N PRO A 103 -7.14 -8.62 18.12
CA PRO A 103 -6.89 -7.25 17.66
C PRO A 103 -5.79 -6.53 18.45
N LYS A 104 -5.63 -6.82 19.74
CA LYS A 104 -4.61 -6.18 20.61
C LYS A 104 -3.18 -6.53 20.19
N GLN A 105 -2.97 -7.71 19.61
CA GLN A 105 -1.66 -8.11 19.10
C GLN A 105 -1.49 -7.76 17.62
N GLN A 106 -2.59 -7.78 16.87
CA GLN A 106 -2.59 -7.68 15.41
C GLN A 106 -2.82 -6.27 14.88
N ILE A 107 -3.12 -5.31 15.77
CA ILE A 107 -3.18 -3.88 15.50
C ILE A 107 -2.20 -3.19 16.44
N LYS A 108 -1.39 -2.28 15.90
CA LYS A 108 -0.52 -1.38 16.67
C LYS A 108 -0.89 0.06 16.35
N GLN A 109 -1.49 0.75 17.31
CA GLN A 109 -1.85 2.17 17.21
C GLN A 109 -0.78 3.01 17.91
N ASP A 110 0.47 2.78 17.53
CA ASP A 110 1.64 3.43 18.12
C ASP A 110 2.03 4.70 17.35
N GLY A 111 1.18 5.21 16.45
CA GLY A 111 1.44 6.39 15.63
C GLY A 111 2.55 6.25 14.58
N SER A 112 2.77 7.34 13.84
CA SER A 112 3.84 7.49 12.86
C SER A 112 4.64 8.77 13.07
N LEU A 113 5.95 8.74 12.81
CA LEU A 113 6.83 9.92 12.82
C LEU A 113 7.53 10.08 11.46
N MET A 114 7.24 11.19 10.77
CA MET A 114 8.03 11.65 9.64
C MET A 114 9.29 12.34 10.16
N VAL A 115 10.48 11.94 9.72
CA VAL A 115 11.75 12.52 10.18
C VAL A 115 12.58 13.10 9.04
N CYS A 116 13.47 14.03 9.37
CA CYS A 116 14.41 14.61 8.41
C CYS A 116 15.82 14.81 8.98
N GLU A 117 16.80 14.87 8.07
CA GLU A 117 18.18 15.28 8.34
C GLU A 117 18.33 16.81 8.33
N PRO A 118 19.45 17.37 8.86
CA PRO A 118 19.63 18.81 9.00
C PRO A 118 19.41 19.65 7.73
N ASP A 119 19.79 19.14 6.57
CA ASP A 119 19.67 19.80 5.28
C ASP A 119 18.22 19.90 4.78
N ARG A 120 17.28 19.20 5.44
CA ARG A 120 15.87 19.11 5.07
C ARG A 120 14.93 19.75 6.09
N ALA A 121 15.45 20.36 7.16
CA ALA A 121 14.70 20.92 8.27
C ALA A 121 13.63 21.94 7.85
N ASP A 122 14.05 22.93 7.04
CA ASP A 122 13.17 23.99 6.55
C ASP A 122 12.02 23.42 5.71
N ARG A 123 12.32 22.38 4.93
CA ARG A 123 11.30 21.71 4.13
C ARG A 123 10.31 20.93 4.98
N LEU A 124 10.79 20.20 5.99
CA LEU A 124 9.90 19.52 6.94
C LEU A 124 9.02 20.53 7.68
N LYS A 125 9.58 21.68 8.08
CA LYS A 125 8.82 22.73 8.76
C LYS A 125 7.69 23.28 7.86
N GLN A 126 7.97 23.47 6.59
CA GLN A 126 6.97 23.89 5.60
C GLN A 126 5.84 22.85 5.47
N GLU A 127 6.15 21.55 5.38
CA GLU A 127 5.15 20.49 5.38
C GLU A 127 4.25 20.53 6.62
N TYR A 128 4.85 20.71 7.80
CA TYR A 128 4.12 20.84 9.06
C TYR A 128 3.16 22.04 9.01
N GLU A 129 3.60 23.21 8.52
CA GLU A 129 2.75 24.39 8.40
C GLU A 129 1.58 24.19 7.44
N PHE A 130 1.77 23.45 6.34
CA PHE A 130 0.68 23.07 5.45
C PHE A 130 -0.33 22.15 6.16
N LEU A 131 0.16 21.12 6.85
CA LEU A 131 -0.69 20.20 7.62
C LEU A 131 -1.50 20.92 8.71
N GLN A 132 -0.90 21.88 9.41
CA GLN A 132 -1.59 22.69 10.42
C GLN A 132 -2.69 23.57 9.80
N LYS A 133 -2.45 24.17 8.62
CA LYS A 133 -3.47 24.94 7.89
C LYS A 133 -4.63 24.08 7.40
N LEU A 134 -4.37 22.80 7.14
CA LEU A 134 -5.35 21.80 6.74
C LEU A 134 -6.02 21.09 7.92
N GLU A 135 -5.72 21.53 9.16
CA GLU A 135 -6.27 20.97 10.40
C GLU A 135 -5.96 19.47 10.57
N CYS A 136 -4.85 18.99 9.99
CA CYS A 136 -4.40 17.62 10.18
C CYS A 136 -3.93 17.42 11.63
N PRO A 137 -4.40 16.38 12.35
CA PRO A 137 -4.00 16.11 13.72
C PRO A 137 -2.56 15.61 13.77
N CYS A 138 -1.60 16.53 13.83
CA CYS A 138 -0.18 16.23 13.88
C CYS A 138 0.57 17.17 14.83
N GLU A 139 1.72 16.71 15.32
CA GLU A 139 2.58 17.48 16.24
C GLU A 139 3.98 17.66 15.68
N TRP A 140 4.57 18.84 15.92
CA TRP A 140 5.99 19.07 15.68
C TRP A 140 6.84 18.45 16.80
N TRP A 141 7.85 17.68 16.42
CA TRP A 141 8.85 17.12 17.34
C TRP A 141 10.20 17.79 17.10
N GLU A 142 10.72 18.41 18.15
CA GLU A 142 12.08 18.97 18.17
C GLU A 142 13.13 17.85 18.28
N GLU A 143 14.39 18.20 18.02
CA GLU A 143 15.55 17.29 18.01
C GLU A 143 15.60 16.36 19.22
N GLU A 144 15.41 16.88 20.43
CA GLU A 144 15.46 16.08 21.66
C GLU A 144 14.49 14.89 21.63
N ARG A 145 13.24 15.11 21.20
CA ARG A 145 12.22 14.04 21.13
C ARG A 145 12.53 13.04 20.02
N VAL A 146 13.08 13.51 18.90
CA VAL A 146 13.45 12.65 17.78
C VAL A 146 14.67 11.79 18.14
N VAL A 147 15.66 12.37 18.81
CA VAL A 147 16.83 11.67 19.32
C VAL A 147 16.45 10.65 20.39
N ASP A 148 15.48 10.94 21.26
CA ASP A 148 14.95 9.97 22.23
C ASP A 148 14.33 8.75 21.52
N ALA A 149 13.60 8.97 20.42
CA ALA A 149 12.95 7.89 19.67
C ALA A 149 13.91 7.04 18.82
N HIS A 150 15.01 7.62 18.33
CA HIS A 150 15.90 6.97 17.35
C HIS A 150 17.31 6.67 17.85
N GLY A 151 17.78 7.38 18.87
CA GLY A 151 19.20 7.49 19.19
C GLY A 151 19.91 8.54 18.31
N SER A 152 20.91 9.21 18.90
CA SER A 152 21.63 10.32 18.24
C SER A 152 22.37 9.92 16.96
N ALA A 153 22.77 8.65 16.83
CA ALA A 153 23.48 8.13 15.66
C ALA A 153 22.64 8.16 14.37
N ALA A 154 21.31 8.19 14.47
CA ALA A 154 20.42 8.22 13.30
C ALA A 154 20.53 9.54 12.51
N GLY A 155 20.94 10.63 13.19
CA GLY A 155 21.20 11.94 12.58
C GLY A 155 19.96 12.76 12.24
N TYR A 156 18.79 12.40 12.77
CA TYR A 156 17.56 13.16 12.57
C TYR A 156 17.43 14.29 13.59
N ILE A 157 16.95 15.46 13.14
CA ILE A 157 16.90 16.67 13.98
C ILE A 157 15.50 17.23 14.22
N ALA A 158 14.50 16.73 13.50
CA ALA A 158 13.12 17.16 13.64
C ALA A 158 12.17 16.12 13.05
N GLY A 159 10.92 16.16 13.50
CA GLY A 159 9.89 15.26 13.01
C GLY A 159 8.47 15.84 13.04
N ILE A 160 7.57 15.23 12.27
CA ILE A 160 6.13 15.44 12.33
C ILE A 160 5.48 14.14 12.79
N TRP A 161 4.77 14.21 13.91
CA TRP A 161 4.12 13.07 14.55
C TRP A 161 2.64 13.00 14.19
N PHE A 162 2.19 11.80 13.81
CA PHE A 162 0.82 11.46 13.44
C PHE A 162 0.30 10.41 14.44
N PRO A 163 -0.37 10.82 15.53
CA PRO A 163 -0.80 9.92 16.60
C PRO A 163 -1.87 8.90 16.19
N GLN A 164 -2.64 9.19 15.14
CA GLN A 164 -3.73 8.35 14.65
C GLN A 164 -3.25 7.14 13.84
N ASP A 165 -2.09 7.26 13.20
CA ASP A 165 -1.59 6.23 12.29
C ASP A 165 -1.40 4.88 13.01
N ALA A 166 -1.57 3.80 12.25
CA ALA A 166 -1.54 2.45 12.80
C ALA A 166 -0.78 1.48 11.90
N ARG A 167 -0.53 0.28 12.43
CA ARG A 167 -0.05 -0.89 11.68
C ARG A 167 -0.93 -2.10 11.96
N ILE A 168 -1.01 -3.00 10.99
CA ILE A 168 -1.87 -4.19 11.06
C ILE A 168 -1.16 -5.45 10.52
N ASP A 169 -1.54 -6.62 11.02
CA ASP A 169 -1.28 -7.90 10.38
C ASP A 169 -2.17 -8.05 9.15
N SER A 170 -1.69 -7.56 8.01
CA SER A 170 -2.45 -7.52 6.75
C SER A 170 -2.81 -8.90 6.20
N VAL A 171 -1.99 -9.92 6.46
CA VAL A 171 -2.25 -11.29 5.99
C VAL A 171 -3.46 -11.83 6.72
N THR A 172 -3.46 -11.76 8.06
CA THR A 172 -4.58 -12.26 8.84
C THR A 172 -5.83 -11.42 8.59
N TYR A 173 -5.68 -10.10 8.54
CA TYR A 173 -6.79 -9.18 8.27
C TYR A 173 -7.51 -9.48 6.95
N ALA A 174 -6.76 -9.60 5.84
CA ALA A 174 -7.36 -9.89 4.53
C ALA A 174 -8.10 -11.23 4.51
N LYS A 175 -7.52 -12.25 5.18
CA LYS A 175 -8.15 -13.56 5.29
C LYS A 175 -9.45 -13.51 6.10
N VAL A 176 -9.42 -12.98 7.32
CA VAL A 176 -10.61 -13.02 8.21
C VAL A 176 -11.76 -12.19 7.69
N LEU A 177 -11.50 -11.08 6.99
CA LEU A 177 -12.57 -10.31 6.37
C LEU A 177 -13.27 -11.08 5.25
N LEU A 178 -12.49 -11.77 4.43
CA LEU A 178 -13.06 -12.55 3.35
C LEU A 178 -13.78 -13.80 3.88
N ASP A 179 -13.24 -14.46 4.89
CA ASP A 179 -13.89 -15.57 5.60
C ASP A 179 -15.24 -15.10 6.19
N ALA A 180 -15.27 -13.94 6.88
CA ALA A 180 -16.51 -13.37 7.42
C ALA A 180 -17.55 -13.04 6.32
N ALA A 181 -17.11 -12.52 5.17
CA ALA A 181 -18.00 -12.26 4.03
C ALA A 181 -18.57 -13.55 3.43
N VAL A 182 -17.79 -14.63 3.38
CA VAL A 182 -18.24 -15.96 2.96
C VAL A 182 -19.22 -16.55 3.96
N ASP A 183 -18.92 -16.47 5.26
CA ASP A 183 -19.77 -17.00 6.34
C ASP A 183 -21.13 -16.30 6.40
N SER A 184 -21.19 -15.02 6.02
CA SER A 184 -22.45 -14.28 5.89
C SER A 184 -23.34 -14.76 4.73
N GLY A 185 -22.82 -15.56 3.81
CA GLY A 185 -23.47 -15.96 2.55
C GLY A 185 -23.48 -14.85 1.48
N SER A 186 -22.83 -13.72 1.71
CA SER A 186 -22.76 -12.60 0.75
C SER A 186 -21.81 -12.86 -0.41
N VAL A 187 -20.74 -13.64 -0.15
CA VAL A 187 -19.66 -13.93 -1.09
C VAL A 187 -19.50 -15.45 -1.26
N THR A 188 -19.37 -15.89 -2.51
CA THR A 188 -18.80 -17.19 -2.85
C THR A 188 -17.33 -16.97 -3.21
N LEU A 189 -16.41 -17.59 -2.47
CA LEU A 189 -14.98 -17.48 -2.71
C LEU A 189 -14.45 -18.65 -3.53
N ARG A 190 -13.76 -18.35 -4.65
CA ARG A 190 -13.00 -19.32 -5.43
C ARG A 190 -11.50 -19.00 -5.33
N GLN A 191 -10.78 -19.82 -4.59
CA GLN A 191 -9.33 -19.70 -4.38
C GLN A 191 -8.54 -20.51 -5.40
N GLN A 192 -7.25 -20.22 -5.53
CA GLN A 192 -6.33 -20.90 -6.45
C GLN A 192 -6.84 -20.92 -7.89
N CYS A 193 -7.58 -19.89 -8.30
CA CYS A 193 -8.12 -19.84 -9.66
C CYS A 193 -6.99 -19.59 -10.68
N SER A 194 -7.20 -20.01 -11.92
CA SER A 194 -6.36 -19.60 -13.05
C SER A 194 -6.34 -18.06 -13.16
N PRO A 195 -5.23 -17.44 -13.58
CA PRO A 195 -5.15 -15.99 -13.66
C PRO A 195 -6.18 -15.44 -14.64
N VAL A 196 -6.75 -14.28 -14.33
CA VAL A 196 -7.57 -13.52 -15.28
C VAL A 196 -6.65 -13.01 -16.40
N VAL A 197 -7.07 -13.18 -17.65
CA VAL A 197 -6.31 -12.75 -18.84
C VAL A 197 -7.03 -11.71 -19.67
N ASP A 198 -8.35 -11.60 -19.56
CA ASP A 198 -9.13 -10.55 -20.22
C ASP A 198 -10.44 -10.30 -19.48
N VAL A 199 -10.90 -9.05 -19.50
CA VAL A 199 -12.21 -8.63 -18.99
C VAL A 199 -12.82 -7.66 -20.01
N GLU A 200 -14.01 -7.98 -20.52
CA GLU A 200 -14.66 -7.16 -21.53
C GLU A 200 -16.16 -7.03 -21.31
N ASN A 201 -16.72 -5.85 -21.63
CA ASN A 201 -18.17 -5.72 -21.72
C ASN A 201 -18.61 -6.48 -22.99
N ALA A 202 -19.64 -7.32 -22.86
CA ALA A 202 -20.19 -8.02 -24.02
C ALA A 202 -20.71 -7.02 -25.05
N ASN A 203 -20.66 -7.39 -26.34
CA ASN A 203 -21.10 -6.50 -27.44
C ASN A 203 -22.57 -6.05 -27.29
N SER A 204 -23.42 -6.83 -26.64
CA SER A 204 -24.80 -6.44 -26.36
C SER A 204 -24.94 -5.46 -25.19
N GLY A 205 -23.91 -5.33 -24.34
CA GLY A 205 -23.92 -4.52 -23.12
C GLY A 205 -24.59 -5.17 -21.91
N ASP A 206 -25.10 -6.41 -22.05
CA ASP A 206 -25.93 -7.04 -21.02
C ASP A 206 -25.12 -7.68 -19.88
N TYR A 207 -23.86 -8.01 -20.13
CA TYR A 207 -22.95 -8.63 -19.17
C TYR A 207 -21.49 -8.26 -19.44
N VAL A 208 -20.64 -8.59 -18.48
CA VAL A 208 -19.18 -8.56 -18.55
C VAL A 208 -18.69 -10.00 -18.63
N GLU A 209 -17.83 -10.28 -19.60
CA GLU A 209 -17.11 -11.54 -19.73
C GLU A 209 -15.72 -11.44 -19.08
N ILE A 210 -15.39 -12.42 -18.24
CA ILE A 210 -14.09 -12.58 -17.59
C ILE A 210 -13.48 -13.87 -18.13
N ARG A 211 -12.30 -13.79 -18.75
CA ARG A 211 -11.58 -14.97 -19.25
C ARG A 211 -10.42 -15.32 -18.34
N LEU A 212 -10.30 -16.60 -18.00
CA LEU A 212 -9.18 -17.15 -17.25
C LEU A 212 -8.16 -17.83 -18.18
N ALA A 213 -6.92 -17.95 -17.73
CA ALA A 213 -5.83 -18.51 -18.53
C ALA A 213 -6.02 -19.98 -18.94
N ASP A 214 -6.88 -20.73 -18.23
CA ASP A 214 -7.24 -22.11 -18.57
C ASP A 214 -8.36 -22.21 -19.62
N GLY A 215 -8.85 -21.07 -20.12
CA GLY A 215 -9.91 -20.98 -21.12
C GLY A 215 -11.32 -20.90 -20.55
N GLU A 216 -11.50 -20.92 -19.22
CA GLU A 216 -12.81 -20.70 -18.61
C GLU A 216 -13.29 -19.26 -18.86
N ALA A 217 -14.58 -19.12 -19.18
CA ALA A 217 -15.26 -17.83 -19.29
C ALA A 217 -16.36 -17.72 -18.21
N ILE A 218 -16.33 -16.62 -17.46
CA ILE A 218 -17.30 -16.30 -16.42
C ILE A 218 -18.09 -15.07 -16.85
N HIS A 219 -19.41 -15.13 -16.73
CA HIS A 219 -20.31 -14.01 -17.07
C HIS A 219 -20.91 -13.40 -15.81
N SER A 220 -20.87 -12.07 -15.71
CA SER A 220 -21.45 -11.31 -14.60
C SER A 220 -22.12 -10.04 -15.11
N SER A 221 -23.15 -9.53 -14.43
CA SER A 221 -23.71 -8.22 -14.77
C SER A 221 -22.73 -7.08 -14.50
N GLN A 222 -21.89 -7.23 -13.48
CA GLN A 222 -20.88 -6.24 -13.07
C GLN A 222 -19.64 -6.92 -12.49
N VAL A 223 -18.50 -6.23 -12.58
CA VAL A 223 -17.19 -6.70 -12.11
C VAL A 223 -16.46 -5.57 -11.39
N ILE A 224 -15.81 -5.90 -10.27
CA ILE A 224 -14.81 -5.03 -9.63
C ILE A 224 -13.44 -5.63 -9.90
N ILE A 225 -12.54 -4.84 -10.51
CA ILE A 225 -11.14 -5.19 -10.65
C ILE A 225 -10.39 -4.57 -9.48
N ALA A 226 -9.97 -5.41 -8.53
CA ALA A 226 -9.22 -5.03 -7.32
C ALA A 226 -7.93 -5.85 -7.18
N THR A 227 -7.23 -6.06 -8.30
CA THR A 227 -6.08 -6.98 -8.42
C THR A 227 -4.73 -6.34 -8.11
N GLY A 228 -4.71 -5.08 -7.66
CA GLY A 228 -3.49 -4.29 -7.51
C GLY A 228 -2.69 -4.29 -8.81
N GLY A 229 -1.43 -4.74 -8.75
CA GLY A 229 -0.55 -4.88 -9.92
C GLY A 229 -0.51 -6.29 -10.56
N MET A 230 -1.35 -7.24 -10.13
CA MET A 230 -1.27 -8.63 -10.59
C MET A 230 -2.01 -8.92 -11.90
N TYR A 231 -3.02 -8.12 -12.21
CA TYR A 231 -3.71 -8.14 -13.50
C TYR A 231 -3.72 -6.72 -14.06
N MET A 232 -3.27 -6.61 -15.31
CA MET A 232 -3.15 -5.34 -16.02
C MET A 232 -4.16 -5.31 -17.16
N ASP A 233 -5.30 -4.67 -16.90
CA ASP A 233 -6.31 -4.46 -17.93
C ASP A 233 -5.77 -3.57 -19.05
N LYS A 234 -6.10 -3.89 -20.30
CA LYS A 234 -5.72 -3.13 -21.49
C LYS A 234 -6.13 -1.66 -21.42
N ILE A 235 -7.25 -1.34 -20.75
CA ILE A 235 -7.73 0.04 -20.58
C ILE A 235 -6.84 0.84 -19.60
N LEU A 236 -6.18 0.14 -18.68
CA LEU A 236 -5.27 0.75 -17.70
C LEU A 236 -3.82 0.80 -18.19
N ALA A 237 -3.52 0.30 -19.38
CA ALA A 237 -2.18 0.32 -19.95
C ALA A 237 -1.65 1.76 -20.01
N GLY A 238 -0.49 2.00 -19.37
CA GLY A 238 0.12 3.33 -19.26
C GLY A 238 -0.43 4.22 -18.14
N LEU A 239 -1.56 3.85 -17.51
CA LEU A 239 -2.13 4.54 -16.34
C LEU A 239 -1.88 3.80 -15.03
N LEU A 240 -1.61 2.51 -15.11
CA LEU A 240 -1.28 1.68 -13.96
C LEU A 240 0.03 0.95 -14.25
N THR A 241 0.97 1.00 -13.31
CA THR A 241 2.28 0.34 -13.44
C THR A 241 2.50 -0.60 -12.27
N PRO A 242 2.66 -1.91 -12.48
CA PRO A 242 3.00 -2.81 -11.40
C PRO A 242 4.43 -2.54 -10.94
N ARG A 243 4.63 -2.53 -9.62
CA ARG A 243 5.92 -2.31 -8.97
C ARG A 243 6.12 -3.32 -7.85
N TYR A 244 7.37 -3.56 -7.50
CA TYR A 244 7.70 -4.27 -6.27
C TYR A 244 7.98 -3.30 -5.14
N SER A 245 7.56 -3.71 -3.95
CA SER A 245 8.04 -3.18 -2.69
C SER A 245 8.86 -4.23 -1.95
N TYR A 246 9.94 -3.81 -1.30
CA TYR A 246 10.92 -4.71 -0.67
C TYR A 246 10.96 -4.51 0.84
N LEU A 247 11.19 -5.61 1.56
CA LEU A 247 11.24 -5.63 3.01
C LEU A 247 12.47 -6.39 3.51
N ALA A 248 13.10 -5.85 4.55
CA ALA A 248 14.09 -6.54 5.37
C ALA A 248 13.69 -6.45 6.85
N ALA A 249 13.94 -7.50 7.63
CA ALA A 249 13.66 -7.52 9.07
C ALA A 249 14.95 -7.82 9.84
N LEU A 250 15.65 -6.78 10.29
CA LEU A 250 16.90 -6.94 11.02
C LEU A 250 16.61 -7.28 12.49
N PRO A 251 17.24 -8.30 13.09
CA PRO A 251 17.08 -8.58 14.52
C PRO A 251 17.48 -7.35 15.36
N HIS A 252 16.58 -6.93 16.24
CA HIS A 252 16.87 -5.85 17.19
C HIS A 252 17.84 -6.34 18.27
N ARG A 253 18.74 -5.46 18.70
CA ARG A 253 19.74 -5.69 19.75
C ARG A 253 19.62 -4.57 20.78
N ASP A 254 20.09 -4.80 22.00
CA ASP A 254 20.14 -3.75 23.02
C ASP A 254 20.94 -2.54 22.49
N PRO A 255 20.32 -1.36 22.36
CA PRO A 255 21.01 -0.17 21.87
C PRO A 255 22.05 0.37 22.85
N GLY A 256 22.01 -0.07 24.11
CA GLY A 256 22.89 0.41 25.15
C GLY A 256 22.69 1.91 25.43
N PRO A 257 23.72 2.59 25.98
CA PRO A 257 23.59 3.96 26.48
C PRO A 257 23.49 5.04 25.38
N LEU A 258 23.77 4.69 24.11
CA LEU A 258 23.70 5.63 22.99
C LEU A 258 22.28 5.82 22.46
N GLY A 259 21.32 5.06 22.99
CA GLY A 259 19.92 5.12 22.59
C GLY A 259 19.66 4.40 21.27
N GLY A 260 18.38 4.15 21.02
CA GLY A 260 17.91 3.43 19.85
C GLY A 260 16.40 3.26 19.92
N MET A 261 15.82 2.70 18.86
CA MET A 261 14.38 2.50 18.80
C MET A 261 13.91 1.53 19.89
N GLN A 262 12.75 1.86 20.47
CA GLN A 262 12.13 1.05 21.52
C GLN A 262 11.79 -0.37 21.03
N ALA A 263 12.07 -1.37 21.87
CA ALA A 263 11.68 -2.76 21.69
C ALA A 263 10.73 -3.22 22.82
N PRO A 264 9.84 -4.20 22.59
CA PRO A 264 9.72 -5.01 21.38
C PRO A 264 8.96 -4.33 20.23
N ASN A 265 8.35 -3.17 20.47
CA ASN A 265 7.61 -2.39 19.49
C ASN A 265 7.96 -0.90 19.59
N SER A 266 7.87 -0.21 18.46
CA SER A 266 7.99 1.25 18.37
C SER A 266 6.84 1.86 17.56
N ALA A 267 6.81 3.19 17.47
CA ALA A 267 6.07 3.88 16.43
C ALA A 267 6.53 3.47 15.03
N ASN A 268 5.73 3.82 14.02
CA ASN A 268 6.15 3.75 12.63
C ASN A 268 6.98 4.97 12.28
N PHE A 269 7.99 4.82 11.44
CA PHE A 269 8.89 5.90 11.04
C PHE A 269 8.96 5.97 9.53
N PHE A 270 9.09 7.17 8.98
CA PHE A 270 9.41 7.34 7.56
C PHE A 270 10.21 8.62 7.34
N THR A 271 11.07 8.59 6.32
CA THR A 271 11.81 9.79 5.91
C THR A 271 10.87 10.80 5.27
N LEU A 272 11.16 12.09 5.39
CA LEU A 272 10.58 13.11 4.51
C LEU A 272 10.78 12.72 3.03
N GLY A 273 9.70 12.67 2.26
CA GLY A 273 9.69 12.18 0.87
C GLY A 273 9.60 10.66 0.72
N PHE A 274 9.36 9.91 1.81
CA PHE A 274 9.02 8.48 1.82
C PHE A 274 10.02 7.55 1.10
N SER A 275 11.31 7.88 1.12
CA SER A 275 12.34 6.99 0.58
C SER A 275 12.44 5.65 1.33
N HIS A 276 12.18 5.68 2.64
CA HIS A 276 12.19 4.52 3.52
C HIS A 276 11.09 4.68 4.58
N ASP A 277 10.53 3.55 4.99
CA ASP A 277 9.69 3.44 6.18
C ASP A 277 10.14 2.24 7.04
N TRP A 278 10.08 2.38 8.36
CA TRP A 278 10.58 1.36 9.27
C TRP A 278 9.92 1.41 10.64
N CYS A 279 9.99 0.30 11.37
CA CYS A 279 9.53 0.22 12.77
C CYS A 279 10.19 -0.96 13.48
N VAL A 280 10.18 -0.94 14.81
CA VAL A 280 10.45 -2.12 15.62
C VAL A 280 9.12 -2.87 15.84
N THR A 281 9.10 -4.16 15.56
CA THR A 281 7.97 -5.05 15.86
C THR A 281 8.50 -6.43 16.16
N ASP A 282 8.03 -7.05 17.24
CA ASP A 282 8.46 -8.37 17.69
C ASP A 282 9.99 -8.53 17.81
N ASN A 283 10.69 -7.48 18.25
CA ASN A 283 12.16 -7.39 18.30
C ASN A 283 12.86 -7.51 16.93
N PHE A 284 12.20 -7.10 15.86
CA PHE A 284 12.82 -6.87 14.56
C PHE A 284 12.65 -5.42 14.15
N VAL A 285 13.71 -4.82 13.61
CA VAL A 285 13.62 -3.59 12.83
C VAL A 285 13.19 -3.97 11.41
N ARG A 286 11.90 -3.79 11.12
CA ARG A 286 11.37 -3.93 9.76
C ARG A 286 11.69 -2.66 9.00
N ILE A 287 12.30 -2.81 7.83
CA ILE A 287 12.67 -1.71 6.94
C ILE A 287 12.06 -1.98 5.57
N SER A 288 11.46 -0.96 5.00
CA SER A 288 10.79 -0.91 3.71
C SER A 288 11.34 0.27 2.90
N GLY A 289 11.27 0.17 1.59
CA GLY A 289 11.82 1.13 0.64
C GLY A 289 12.42 0.42 -0.56
N GLU A 290 13.29 1.12 -1.30
CA GLU A 290 13.80 0.63 -2.60
C GLU A 290 12.68 0.28 -3.59
N ASP A 291 11.52 0.93 -3.42
CA ASP A 291 10.30 0.76 -4.18
C ASP A 291 10.48 1.26 -5.64
N HIS A 292 9.41 1.22 -6.44
CA HIS A 292 9.39 1.69 -7.84
C HIS A 292 10.19 0.84 -8.84
N TYR A 293 10.76 -0.30 -8.45
CA TYR A 293 11.28 -1.26 -9.43
C TYR A 293 10.12 -1.93 -10.18
N SER A 294 10.23 -2.02 -11.51
CA SER A 294 9.13 -2.51 -12.35
C SER A 294 8.75 -3.96 -12.02
N GLY A 295 7.48 -4.17 -11.72
CA GLY A 295 6.84 -5.48 -11.54
C GLY A 295 6.79 -6.32 -12.82
N LEU A 296 7.14 -5.74 -13.97
CA LEU A 296 7.25 -6.43 -15.26
C LEU A 296 8.60 -7.16 -15.43
N LYS A 297 9.50 -7.06 -14.45
CA LYS A 297 10.82 -7.69 -14.42
C LYS A 297 10.95 -8.61 -13.21
N SER A 298 12.03 -9.38 -13.11
CA SER A 298 12.35 -10.12 -11.88
C SER A 298 12.68 -9.15 -10.74
N PRO A 299 12.30 -9.42 -9.48
CA PRO A 299 12.36 -8.47 -8.37
C PRO A 299 13.78 -8.08 -7.88
N ARG A 300 14.86 -8.80 -8.20
CA ARG A 300 16.19 -8.50 -7.62
C ARG A 300 16.18 -8.38 -6.08
N SER A 301 15.34 -9.18 -5.42
CA SER A 301 15.11 -9.15 -3.98
C SER A 301 16.40 -9.20 -3.16
N LYS A 302 17.37 -10.04 -3.55
CA LYS A 302 18.67 -10.12 -2.85
C LYS A 302 19.42 -8.78 -2.86
N GLN A 303 19.46 -8.09 -4.00
CA GLN A 303 20.14 -6.80 -4.13
C GLN A 303 19.41 -5.71 -3.34
N ARG A 304 18.09 -5.61 -3.52
CA ARG A 304 17.26 -4.53 -2.95
C ARG A 304 17.11 -4.66 -1.43
N CYS A 305 16.75 -5.84 -0.92
CA CYS A 305 16.68 -6.08 0.52
C CYS A 305 18.07 -5.96 1.18
N GLY A 306 19.16 -6.29 0.46
CA GLY A 306 20.53 -6.05 0.92
C GLY A 306 20.87 -4.57 1.11
N ARG A 307 20.38 -3.69 0.24
CA ARG A 307 20.53 -2.23 0.40
C ARG A 307 19.74 -1.69 1.58
N LEU A 308 18.52 -2.20 1.81
CA LEU A 308 17.73 -1.85 3.00
C LEU A 308 18.45 -2.27 4.29
N ALA A 309 19.03 -3.47 4.33
CA ALA A 309 19.83 -3.93 5.46
C ALA A 309 21.06 -3.04 5.68
N GLN A 310 21.78 -2.72 4.60
CA GLN A 310 22.95 -1.81 4.66
C GLN A 310 22.58 -0.42 5.18
N TRP A 311 21.45 0.13 4.73
CA TRP A 311 20.91 1.39 5.25
C TRP A 311 20.64 1.29 6.75
N GLY A 312 19.98 0.22 7.20
CA GLY A 312 19.70 -0.04 8.62
C GLY A 312 20.96 -0.09 9.47
N TRP A 313 21.97 -0.86 9.08
CA TRP A 313 23.26 -0.94 9.79
C TRP A 313 24.02 0.39 9.83
N THR A 314 23.90 1.19 8.77
CA THR A 314 24.54 2.50 8.70
C THR A 314 23.84 3.51 9.62
N LYS A 315 22.51 3.47 9.67
CA LYS A 315 21.68 4.39 10.48
C LYS A 315 21.61 4.03 11.95
N TYR A 316 21.65 2.74 12.27
CA TYR A 316 21.49 2.23 13.63
C TYR A 316 22.64 1.29 13.97
N PRO A 317 23.78 1.82 14.47
CA PRO A 317 24.99 1.03 14.74
C PRO A 317 24.82 -0.09 15.78
N TYR A 318 23.74 -0.07 16.57
CA TYR A 318 23.43 -1.15 17.50
C TYR A 318 22.92 -2.41 16.79
N LEU A 319 22.47 -2.30 15.54
CA LEU A 319 22.12 -3.46 14.72
C LEU A 319 23.38 -4.19 14.29
N GLU A 320 23.36 -5.51 14.43
CA GLU A 320 24.52 -6.35 14.12
C GLU A 320 24.76 -6.41 12.61
N PHE A 321 25.87 -5.82 12.17
CA PHE A 321 26.29 -5.82 10.77
C PHE A 321 26.49 -7.25 10.26
N GLY A 322 25.87 -7.58 9.13
CA GLY A 322 26.00 -8.90 8.49
C GLY A 322 25.24 -10.03 9.18
N ALA A 323 24.42 -9.74 10.21
CA ALA A 323 23.53 -10.75 10.78
C ALA A 323 22.56 -11.29 9.73
N ASP A 324 22.15 -12.55 9.87
CA ASP A 324 21.09 -13.13 9.05
C ASP A 324 19.75 -12.42 9.33
N TYR A 325 18.99 -12.15 8.27
CA TYR A 325 17.70 -11.47 8.37
C TYR A 325 16.67 -12.06 7.39
N PRO A 326 15.39 -12.15 7.80
CA PRO A 326 14.30 -12.36 6.87
C PRO A 326 14.20 -11.21 5.87
N ALA A 327 13.98 -11.56 4.61
CA ALA A 327 13.74 -10.62 3.53
C ALA A 327 12.56 -11.11 2.69
N THR A 328 11.77 -10.17 2.18
CA THR A 328 10.65 -10.48 1.27
C THR A 328 10.39 -9.30 0.35
N TYR A 329 9.54 -9.50 -0.64
CA TYR A 329 9.04 -8.46 -1.53
C TYR A 329 7.55 -8.71 -1.79
N GLY A 330 6.86 -7.75 -2.40
CA GLY A 330 5.47 -7.90 -2.82
C GLY A 330 5.11 -6.95 -3.94
N ILE A 331 4.11 -7.31 -4.75
CA ILE A 331 3.64 -6.46 -5.85
C ILE A 331 2.59 -5.48 -5.35
N TYR A 332 2.74 -4.23 -5.80
CA TYR A 332 1.74 -3.19 -5.75
C TYR A 332 1.60 -2.54 -7.13
N SER A 333 0.74 -1.53 -7.23
CA SER A 333 0.52 -0.80 -8.49
C SER A 333 0.56 0.71 -8.28
N GLU A 334 1.19 1.40 -9.22
CA GLU A 334 1.34 2.85 -9.23
C GLU A 334 0.53 3.53 -10.32
N THR A 335 0.08 4.73 -10.03
CA THR A 335 -0.58 5.64 -10.96
C THR A 335 0.29 6.87 -11.18
N PRO A 336 0.20 7.57 -12.34
CA PRO A 336 1.06 8.70 -12.65
C PRO A 336 0.98 9.88 -11.68
N ASP A 337 -0.14 10.02 -10.98
CA ASP A 337 -0.40 11.09 -10.01
C ASP A 337 -0.42 10.58 -8.56
N PHE A 338 0.00 9.33 -8.36
CA PHE A 338 -0.03 8.61 -7.09
C PHE A 338 -1.40 8.54 -6.41
N MET A 339 -2.50 8.79 -7.12
CA MET A 339 -3.85 8.64 -6.58
C MET A 339 -4.49 7.31 -6.99
N PRO A 340 -5.26 6.64 -6.13
CA PRO A 340 -6.00 5.45 -6.53
C PRO A 340 -6.90 5.70 -7.75
N LEU A 341 -7.11 4.66 -8.56
CA LEU A 341 -8.02 4.66 -9.71
C LEU A 341 -9.28 3.91 -9.32
N VAL A 342 -10.37 4.66 -9.14
CA VAL A 342 -11.64 4.15 -8.63
C VAL A 342 -12.78 4.50 -9.60
N GLY A 343 -13.67 3.55 -9.84
CA GLY A 343 -14.89 3.77 -10.62
C GLY A 343 -14.85 3.19 -12.04
N LYS A 344 -15.81 3.64 -12.87
CA LYS A 344 -16.06 3.09 -14.22
C LYS A 344 -15.52 4.00 -15.30
N THR A 345 -14.95 3.45 -16.36
CA THR A 345 -14.42 4.23 -17.51
C THR A 345 -15.53 4.96 -18.28
N THR A 346 -16.72 4.39 -18.36
CA THR A 346 -17.94 5.02 -18.90
C THR A 346 -19.13 4.73 -17.98
N GLN A 347 -20.21 5.54 -18.06
CA GLN A 347 -21.38 5.36 -17.19
C GLN A 347 -22.06 4.00 -17.40
N ASN A 348 -22.01 3.49 -18.63
CA ASN A 348 -22.67 2.24 -19.03
C ASN A 348 -21.77 1.00 -18.85
N SER A 349 -20.52 1.14 -18.41
CA SER A 349 -19.67 -0.03 -18.22
C SER A 349 -20.10 -0.85 -17.01
N GLY A 350 -20.12 -2.18 -17.17
CA GLY A 350 -20.22 -3.13 -16.06
C GLY A 350 -18.92 -3.29 -15.27
N ILE A 351 -17.81 -2.70 -15.73
CA ILE A 351 -16.47 -2.86 -15.13
C ILE A 351 -16.14 -1.63 -14.27
N CYS A 352 -15.93 -1.88 -12.97
CA CYS A 352 -15.47 -0.90 -12.00
C CYS A 352 -14.05 -1.25 -11.56
N TYR A 353 -13.17 -0.25 -11.47
CA TYR A 353 -11.79 -0.41 -11.03
C TYR A 353 -11.63 0.08 -9.59
N MET A 354 -10.79 -0.60 -8.83
CA MET A 354 -10.35 -0.22 -7.48
C MET A 354 -8.87 -0.64 -7.33
N VAL A 355 -7.99 0.11 -7.98
CA VAL A 355 -6.56 -0.22 -8.14
C VAL A 355 -5.70 1.01 -7.88
N GLY A 356 -4.37 0.84 -7.93
CA GLY A 356 -3.45 1.96 -7.69
C GLY A 356 -3.28 2.25 -6.21
N CYS A 357 -2.83 1.27 -5.44
CA CYS A 357 -2.55 1.50 -4.01
C CYS A 357 -1.29 2.34 -3.78
N ASN A 358 -0.44 2.59 -4.78
CA ASN A 358 0.70 3.51 -4.71
C ASN A 358 1.60 3.28 -3.47
N ALA A 359 1.83 2.01 -3.12
CA ALA A 359 2.51 1.51 -1.92
C ALA A 359 1.87 1.86 -0.56
N TRP A 360 1.21 3.02 -0.42
CA TRP A 360 0.78 3.57 0.86
C TRP A 360 -0.73 3.86 0.96
N GLY A 361 -1.48 3.67 -0.13
CA GLY A 361 -2.91 3.93 -0.25
C GLY A 361 -3.82 2.92 0.45
N GLN A 362 -3.36 2.25 1.51
CA GLN A 362 -4.18 1.27 2.23
C GLN A 362 -5.39 1.94 2.90
N ALA A 363 -5.19 3.08 3.56
CA ALA A 363 -6.26 3.83 4.18
C ALA A 363 -7.24 4.36 3.11
N SER A 364 -6.74 5.05 2.09
CA SER A 364 -7.56 5.62 1.03
C SER A 364 -8.32 4.57 0.20
N LEU A 365 -7.73 3.40 -0.08
CA LEU A 365 -8.45 2.31 -0.74
C LEU A 365 -9.49 1.64 0.14
N SER A 366 -9.28 1.57 1.46
CA SER A 366 -10.30 1.07 2.38
C SER A 366 -11.54 1.97 2.34
N ALA A 367 -11.35 3.29 2.37
CA ALA A 367 -12.46 4.22 2.20
C ALA A 367 -13.07 4.14 0.79
N ALA A 368 -12.26 4.00 -0.26
CA ALA A 368 -12.76 3.84 -1.63
C ALA A 368 -13.63 2.58 -1.79
N ALA A 369 -13.29 1.48 -1.11
CA ALA A 369 -14.06 0.25 -1.15
C ALA A 369 -15.49 0.44 -0.59
N SER A 370 -15.67 1.34 0.37
CA SER A 370 -17.00 1.69 0.91
C SER A 370 -17.93 2.35 -0.12
N LEU A 371 -17.35 2.92 -1.19
CA LEU A 371 -18.09 3.52 -2.30
C LEU A 371 -18.57 2.49 -3.34
N ALA A 372 -18.09 1.24 -3.28
CA ALA A 372 -18.40 0.22 -4.28
C ALA A 372 -19.90 0.09 -4.58
N PRO A 373 -20.81 -0.02 -3.58
CA PRO A 373 -22.23 -0.17 -3.87
C PRO A 373 -22.80 1.00 -4.67
N ALA A 374 -22.36 2.23 -4.37
CA ALA A 374 -22.86 3.43 -5.04
C ALA A 374 -22.27 3.57 -6.46
N LEU A 375 -20.97 3.30 -6.63
CA LEU A 375 -20.29 3.30 -7.94
C LEU A 375 -20.87 2.24 -8.90
N LEU A 376 -21.43 1.18 -8.34
CA LEU A 376 -22.11 0.11 -9.07
C LEU A 376 -23.60 0.39 -9.32
N GLY A 377 -24.17 1.42 -8.68
CA GLY A 377 -25.57 1.85 -8.86
C GLY A 377 -26.58 1.17 -7.94
N TYR A 378 -26.14 0.53 -6.86
CA TYR A 378 -27.02 -0.07 -5.85
C TYR A 378 -27.58 0.97 -4.85
N ARG A 379 -26.99 2.15 -4.80
CA ARG A 379 -27.48 3.33 -4.06
C ARG A 379 -26.91 4.62 -4.65
N ASP A 380 -27.46 5.74 -4.25
CA ASP A 380 -26.90 7.05 -4.59
C ASP A 380 -25.66 7.39 -3.74
N LEU A 381 -24.77 8.19 -4.33
CA LEU A 381 -23.68 8.85 -3.61
C LEU A 381 -24.22 10.09 -2.90
N SER A 382 -23.87 10.27 -1.63
CA SER A 382 -24.01 11.56 -0.94
C SER A 382 -23.04 12.61 -1.53
N GLU A 383 -23.25 13.89 -1.22
CA GLU A 383 -22.39 14.97 -1.73
C GLU A 383 -20.91 14.80 -1.33
N ALA A 384 -20.62 14.40 -0.09
CA ALA A 384 -19.26 14.13 0.36
C ALA A 384 -18.62 12.94 -0.40
N GLU A 385 -19.40 11.89 -0.66
CA GLU A 385 -18.94 10.74 -1.42
C GLU A 385 -18.73 11.08 -2.90
N LYS A 386 -19.49 12.02 -3.48
CA LYS A 386 -19.27 12.50 -4.86
C LYS A 386 -17.92 13.19 -4.99
N GLN A 387 -17.59 14.11 -4.07
CA GLN A 387 -16.29 14.80 -4.06
C GLN A 387 -15.12 13.81 -3.96
N THR A 388 -15.26 12.81 -3.09
CA THR A 388 -14.30 11.70 -2.97
C THR A 388 -14.19 10.88 -4.25
N ALA A 389 -15.33 10.48 -4.82
CA ALA A 389 -15.38 9.67 -6.03
C ALA A 389 -14.77 10.40 -7.23
N ASP A 390 -14.95 11.72 -7.32
CA ASP A 390 -14.36 12.57 -8.36
C ASP A 390 -12.83 12.63 -8.22
N LEU A 391 -12.32 12.80 -6.98
CA LEU A 391 -10.89 12.82 -6.70
C LEU A 391 -10.21 11.49 -7.11
N LEU A 392 -10.87 10.36 -6.82
CA LEU A 392 -10.35 9.02 -7.12
C LEU A 392 -10.71 8.52 -8.53
N SER A 393 -11.49 9.30 -9.30
CA SER A 393 -12.10 8.83 -10.54
C SER A 393 -11.05 8.37 -11.56
N ILE A 394 -11.27 7.19 -12.13
CA ILE A 394 -10.49 6.70 -13.27
C ILE A 394 -10.54 7.66 -14.49
N ARG A 395 -11.60 8.47 -14.60
CA ARG A 395 -11.81 9.37 -15.74
C ARG A 395 -11.01 10.67 -15.67
N ARG A 396 -10.33 10.95 -14.55
CA ARG A 396 -9.53 12.18 -14.41
C ARG A 396 -8.39 12.27 -15.43
N PHE A 397 -7.95 11.13 -15.97
CA PHE A 397 -6.98 11.06 -17.07
C PHE A 397 -7.61 11.22 -18.46
N SER A 398 -8.91 10.96 -18.60
CA SER A 398 -9.65 11.15 -19.87
C SER A 398 -9.89 12.62 -20.20
N ALA A 399 -9.88 13.50 -19.19
CA ALA A 399 -10.06 14.94 -19.37
C ALA A 399 -8.76 15.70 -19.74
N ARG A 400 -7.58 15.06 -19.62
CA ARG A 400 -6.29 15.68 -19.99
C ARG A 400 -5.95 15.56 -21.49
N SER A 401 -6.79 14.90 -22.29
CA SER A 401 -6.80 15.00 -23.75
C SER A 401 -7.73 16.14 -24.19
N THR A 402 -7.48 17.37 -23.74
CA THR A 402 -8.08 18.55 -24.36
C THR A 402 -7.28 18.94 -25.58
N THR A 403 -7.95 18.82 -26.74
CA THR A 403 -7.61 19.38 -28.03
C THR A 403 -7.00 20.78 -27.91
N PRO A 404 -5.93 21.12 -28.66
CA PRO A 404 -5.45 22.51 -28.70
C PRO A 404 -6.61 23.38 -29.18
N SER A 405 -6.95 24.41 -28.41
CA SER A 405 -7.87 25.45 -28.84
C SER A 405 -7.31 26.11 -30.11
N SER A 406 -7.99 25.87 -31.23
CA SER A 406 -7.79 26.53 -32.51
C SER A 406 -8.19 28.00 -32.47
#